data_AF-A0A9W9D533-F1
#
_entry.id   AF-A0A9W9D533-F1
#
_cell.length_a   1.000
_cell.length_b   1.000
_cell.length_c   1.000
_cell.angle_alpha   90.00
_cell.angle_beta   90.00
_cell.angle_gamma   90.00
#
_symmetry.space_group_name_H-M   'P 1'
#
loop_
_entity.id
_entity.type
_entity.pdbx_description
1 polymer ?
#
loop_
_entity_poly.entity_id
_entity_poly.type
_entity_poly.pdbx_seq_one_letter_code
_entity_poly.pdbx_strand_id
1 'polypeptide(L)'
;MAEEAFSAVKDKTNFNQYDNDGNGYVDAFVVVHAGRAAEETGSGNDIWSVKWQLPEERKVNGCKSNQKWVETVVEDTNHSVTLRDVKAGFKVHRLWKDGDAQSPEYFLVENRQMTGSDEFLPGKGLLIWHIDDRVGSNADENHPWVKLMQADGLDQLKQNFARGDDGDSYPGHTDNRKFSALSNPNSKSYGGEDTFVSVTDIPLSSSTMTFDITVKEGDQPPTDKFDPKMWYRLKNTFQPATHCLDVVNDNGTSSKGFLNMAATGNFSGQHWQLKPNGDGTYFLRTLFLGSDKQLGVQSDKKTPILQPANSSAKGQYWTIGQWDHPQDGTWHLENAWTERSQFLDTMDGGPKVSMNEANTGRPTQRWTIEAIRPITEPGF
;
A
#
# COMPACT_ATOMS: atom_id res chain seq x y z
N MET A 1 -15.08 43.43 18.23
CA MET A 1 -15.61 42.38 19.13
C MET A 1 -15.81 41.03 18.45
N ALA A 2 -16.81 40.81 17.58
CA ALA A 2 -17.03 39.48 16.99
C ALA A 2 -15.84 38.98 16.15
N GLU A 3 -15.22 39.87 15.36
CA GLU A 3 -14.01 39.58 14.60
C GLU A 3 -12.78 39.30 15.48
N GLU A 4 -12.62 40.03 16.58
CA GLU A 4 -11.53 39.81 17.54
C GLU A 4 -11.72 38.50 18.31
N ALA A 5 -12.96 38.21 18.73
CA ALA A 5 -13.32 36.96 19.37
C ALA A 5 -13.04 35.78 18.43
N PHE A 6 -13.50 35.84 17.18
CA PHE A 6 -13.19 34.86 16.14
C PHE A 6 -11.68 34.69 15.96
N SER A 7 -10.94 35.79 15.81
CA SER A 7 -9.47 35.74 15.62
C SER A 7 -8.73 35.10 16.79
N ALA A 8 -9.24 35.23 18.02
CA ALA A 8 -8.64 34.64 19.21
C ALA A 8 -8.84 33.11 19.31
N VAL A 9 -9.88 32.57 18.65
CA VAL A 9 -10.27 31.16 18.73
C VAL A 9 -10.12 30.38 17.42
N LYS A 10 -9.95 31.04 16.27
CA LYS A 10 -9.90 30.41 14.94
C LYS A 10 -8.87 29.27 14.82
N ASP A 11 -7.73 29.39 15.50
CA ASP A 11 -6.65 28.40 15.48
C ASP A 11 -6.72 27.39 16.65
N LYS A 12 -7.71 27.54 17.54
CA LYS A 12 -7.89 26.74 18.76
C LYS A 12 -9.17 25.90 18.74
N THR A 13 -10.05 26.14 17.78
CA THR A 13 -11.39 25.55 17.73
C THR A 13 -11.62 24.95 16.35
N ASN A 14 -12.10 23.71 16.32
CA ASN A 14 -12.58 23.09 15.09
C ASN A 14 -13.99 23.62 14.78
N PHE A 15 -14.11 24.48 13.78
CA PHE A 15 -15.38 25.09 13.41
C PHE A 15 -16.31 24.18 12.61
N ASN A 16 -15.79 23.07 12.06
CA ASN A 16 -16.57 22.14 11.25
C ASN A 16 -17.68 21.44 12.04
N GLN A 17 -17.55 21.37 13.37
CA GLN A 17 -18.60 20.79 14.23
C GLN A 17 -19.84 21.68 14.39
N TYR A 18 -19.81 22.91 13.84
CA TYR A 18 -20.87 23.89 13.96
C TYR A 18 -21.55 24.22 12.61
N ASP A 19 -21.27 23.42 11.59
CA ASP A 19 -21.99 23.37 10.30
C ASP A 19 -22.99 22.21 10.37
N ASN A 20 -24.18 22.44 10.91
CA ASN A 20 -25.18 21.40 11.16
C ASN A 20 -26.01 21.06 9.93
N ASP A 21 -26.06 21.95 8.92
CA ASP A 21 -26.79 21.71 7.67
C ASP A 21 -25.86 21.24 6.52
N GLY A 22 -24.54 21.25 6.75
CA GLY A 22 -23.52 20.72 5.83
C GLY A 22 -23.27 21.62 4.62
N ASN A 23 -23.62 22.91 4.71
CA ASN A 23 -23.50 23.86 3.61
C ASN A 23 -22.11 24.49 3.47
N GLY A 24 -21.16 24.15 4.36
CA GLY A 24 -19.81 24.66 4.38
C GLY A 24 -19.62 25.94 5.20
N TYR A 25 -20.65 26.38 5.96
CA TYR A 25 -20.62 27.54 6.84
C TYR A 25 -20.96 27.16 8.28
N VAL A 26 -20.42 27.93 9.22
CA VAL A 26 -20.86 27.84 10.63
C VAL A 26 -22.26 28.44 10.73
N ASP A 27 -23.25 27.64 11.15
CA ASP A 27 -24.66 28.06 11.21
C ASP A 27 -24.90 29.22 12.18
N ALA A 28 -24.19 29.18 13.32
CA ALA A 28 -24.33 30.16 14.37
C ALA A 28 -22.99 30.38 15.09
N PHE A 29 -22.49 31.61 15.02
CA PHE A 29 -21.40 32.09 15.85
C PHE A 29 -21.95 33.09 16.88
N VAL A 30 -22.05 32.66 18.14
CA VAL A 30 -22.61 33.47 19.23
C VAL A 30 -21.49 33.90 20.17
N VAL A 31 -21.35 35.20 20.37
CA VAL A 31 -20.42 35.76 21.36
C VAL A 31 -21.20 36.12 22.62
N VAL A 32 -20.89 35.44 23.72
CA VAL A 32 -21.44 35.77 25.05
C VAL A 32 -20.41 36.60 25.79
N HIS A 33 -20.82 37.76 26.30
CA HIS A 33 -19.98 38.62 27.13
C HIS A 33 -20.47 38.61 28.58
N ALA A 34 -19.56 38.84 29.52
CA ALA A 34 -19.92 39.10 30.91
C ALA A 34 -20.26 40.59 31.09
N GLY A 35 -21.30 40.88 31.86
CA GLY A 35 -21.76 42.26 32.11
C GLY A 35 -23.28 42.39 32.08
N ARG A 36 -23.79 43.58 32.37
CA ARG A 36 -25.21 43.89 32.17
C ARG A 36 -25.49 44.09 30.69
N ALA A 37 -26.69 43.72 30.27
CA ALA A 37 -27.10 43.88 28.89
C ALA A 37 -27.78 45.24 28.72
N ALA A 38 -27.45 45.96 27.66
CA ALA A 38 -27.91 47.33 27.47
C ALA A 38 -29.42 47.44 27.20
N GLU A 39 -30.07 46.35 26.77
CA GLU A 39 -31.54 46.26 26.69
C GLU A 39 -32.22 46.27 28.07
N GLU A 40 -31.51 45.90 29.13
CA GLU A 40 -32.01 45.92 30.51
C GLU A 40 -31.73 47.27 31.18
N THR A 41 -30.55 47.84 30.95
CA THR A 41 -30.07 49.03 31.67
C THR A 41 -30.31 50.35 30.94
N GLY A 42 -30.46 50.32 29.61
CA GLY A 42 -30.49 51.51 28.75
C GLY A 42 -29.17 52.29 28.70
N SER A 43 -28.09 51.77 29.29
CA SER A 43 -26.80 52.43 29.38
C SER A 43 -26.02 52.28 28.07
N GLY A 44 -25.45 53.38 27.56
CA GLY A 44 -24.55 53.34 26.40
C GLY A 44 -23.19 52.69 26.66
N ASN A 45 -22.89 52.34 27.91
CA ASN A 45 -21.65 51.65 28.31
C ASN A 45 -21.81 50.13 28.42
N ASP A 46 -23.03 49.60 28.24
CA ASP A 46 -23.32 48.17 28.20
C ASP A 46 -23.44 47.71 26.73
N ILE A 47 -23.36 46.40 26.49
CA ILE A 47 -23.45 45.85 25.12
C ILE A 47 -24.92 45.49 24.83
N TRP A 48 -25.41 45.90 23.66
CA TRP A 48 -26.70 45.45 23.13
C TRP A 48 -26.56 44.06 22.51
N SER A 49 -27.54 43.20 22.75
CA SER A 49 -27.73 42.00 21.94
C SER A 49 -27.96 42.40 20.48
N VAL A 50 -27.04 42.00 19.59
CA VAL A 50 -27.09 42.34 18.17
C VAL A 50 -26.80 41.13 17.28
N LYS A 51 -27.47 41.06 16.13
CA LYS A 51 -27.14 40.14 15.05
C LYS A 51 -26.37 40.91 13.97
N TRP A 52 -25.23 40.36 13.54
CA TRP A 52 -24.38 40.95 12.51
C TRP A 52 -23.87 39.86 11.57
N GLN A 53 -23.49 40.23 10.35
CA GLN A 53 -22.79 39.36 9.40
C GLN A 53 -21.39 39.91 9.19
N LEU A 54 -20.35 39.08 9.32
CA LEU A 54 -18.98 39.53 9.07
C LEU A 54 -18.89 40.13 7.66
N PRO A 55 -18.10 41.21 7.48
CA PRO A 55 -18.04 41.93 6.20
C PRO A 55 -17.51 41.06 5.05
N GLU A 56 -16.80 39.97 5.34
CA GLU A 56 -16.29 39.00 4.37
C GLU A 56 -16.31 37.58 4.96
N GLU A 57 -16.47 36.57 4.09
CA GLU A 57 -16.35 35.16 4.45
C GLU A 57 -14.92 34.82 4.88
N ARG A 58 -14.78 34.00 5.93
CA ARG A 58 -13.48 33.58 6.48
C ARG A 58 -13.37 32.07 6.43
N LYS A 59 -12.48 31.54 5.58
CA LYS A 59 -12.20 30.11 5.48
C LYS A 59 -11.47 29.61 6.73
N VAL A 60 -11.89 28.46 7.24
CA VAL A 60 -11.26 27.75 8.36
C VAL A 60 -11.16 26.25 7.99
N ASN A 61 -10.01 25.63 8.29
CA ASN A 61 -9.70 24.19 8.18
C ASN A 61 -9.68 23.54 6.76
N GLY A 62 -8.49 23.42 6.14
CA GLY A 62 -8.21 22.49 5.01
C GLY A 62 -7.04 21.55 5.32
N CYS A 63 -7.20 20.23 5.09
CA CYS A 63 -6.30 19.07 5.29
C CYS A 63 -5.52 18.95 6.64
N LYS A 64 -5.47 17.74 7.23
CA LYS A 64 -4.90 17.51 8.59
C LYS A 64 -3.41 17.88 8.74
N SER A 65 -2.60 17.72 7.69
CA SER A 65 -1.19 18.14 7.67
C SER A 65 -1.05 19.67 7.65
N ASN A 66 -1.88 20.35 6.84
CA ASN A 66 -1.92 21.80 6.72
C ASN A 66 -2.48 22.50 7.97
N GLN A 67 -3.12 21.72 8.87
CA GLN A 67 -3.64 22.15 10.16
C GLN A 67 -2.67 21.89 11.34
N LYS A 68 -1.49 21.28 11.09
CA LYS A 68 -0.49 20.91 12.11
C LYS A 68 -1.01 19.98 13.23
N TRP A 69 -2.05 19.19 12.96
CA TRP A 69 -2.57 18.20 13.92
C TRP A 69 -1.68 16.97 14.04
N VAL A 70 -0.84 16.76 13.03
CA VAL A 70 0.14 15.69 12.92
C VAL A 70 1.42 16.25 12.32
N GLU A 71 2.57 15.71 12.71
CA GLU A 71 3.84 15.88 12.01
C GLU A 71 3.80 15.08 10.71
N THR A 72 4.09 15.75 9.59
CA THR A 72 4.26 15.09 8.30
C THR A 72 5.75 14.84 8.07
N VAL A 73 6.13 13.57 8.08
CA VAL A 73 7.50 13.13 7.76
C VAL A 73 7.57 12.94 6.25
N VAL A 74 8.44 13.70 5.57
CA VAL A 74 8.71 13.48 4.15
C VAL A 74 9.73 12.36 4.04
N GLU A 75 9.36 11.32 3.32
CA GLU A 75 10.24 10.18 3.08
C GLU A 75 10.98 10.36 1.76
N ASP A 76 12.31 10.41 1.83
CA ASP A 76 13.19 10.64 0.70
C ASP A 76 14.13 9.48 0.39
N THR A 77 14.03 8.41 1.16
CA THR A 77 14.76 7.17 0.95
C THR A 77 13.82 5.99 1.18
N ASN A 78 14.19 4.85 0.63
CA ASN A 78 13.41 3.65 0.79
C ASN A 78 13.91 2.89 2.02
N HIS A 79 13.02 2.51 2.93
CA HIS A 79 13.35 1.86 4.21
C HIS A 79 12.08 1.35 4.90
N SER A 80 12.25 0.65 6.02
CA SER A 80 11.12 0.27 6.89
C SER A 80 10.70 1.44 7.78
N VAL A 81 9.41 1.71 7.84
CA VAL A 81 8.79 2.74 8.69
C VAL A 81 7.96 2.08 9.78
N THR A 82 8.04 2.63 11.00
CA THR A 82 7.16 2.26 12.12
C THR A 82 6.20 3.39 12.44
N LEU A 83 4.89 3.13 12.28
CA LEU A 83 3.81 4.06 12.63
C LEU A 83 2.97 3.55 13.80
N ARG A 84 2.85 4.39 14.83
CA ARG A 84 1.85 4.23 15.89
C ARG A 84 0.50 4.74 15.41
N ASP A 85 -0.58 4.30 16.06
CA ASP A 85 -1.90 4.92 15.90
C ASP A 85 -1.78 6.45 15.93
N VAL A 86 -2.34 7.12 14.93
CA VAL A 86 -2.15 8.56 14.68
C VAL A 86 -2.57 9.40 15.87
N LYS A 87 -3.54 8.92 16.67
CA LYS A 87 -4.00 9.55 17.91
C LYS A 87 -2.97 9.54 19.04
N ALA A 88 -1.96 8.67 18.96
CA ALA A 88 -0.88 8.55 19.93
C ALA A 88 0.47 9.02 19.36
N GLY A 89 0.74 8.71 18.09
CA GLY A 89 1.98 9.04 17.42
C GLY A 89 2.03 10.47 16.87
N PHE A 90 0.88 11.06 16.54
CA PHE A 90 0.76 12.36 15.87
C PHE A 90 1.63 12.46 14.62
N LYS A 91 1.80 11.37 13.87
CA LYS A 91 2.67 11.28 12.70
C LYS A 91 1.96 10.68 11.49
N VAL A 92 2.27 11.23 10.33
CA VAL A 92 1.92 10.69 9.01
C VAL A 92 3.14 10.77 8.10
N HIS A 93 3.26 9.84 7.16
CA HIS A 93 4.39 9.79 6.23
C HIS A 93 3.94 10.23 4.85
N ARG A 94 4.64 11.20 4.27
CA ARG A 94 4.43 11.70 2.92
C ARG A 94 5.38 10.98 1.96
N LEU A 95 4.80 10.27 1.01
CA LEU A 95 5.52 9.51 -0.01
C LEU A 95 5.28 10.16 -1.37
N TRP A 96 6.35 10.43 -2.10
CA TRP A 96 6.24 10.84 -3.49
C TRP A 96 7.50 10.48 -4.27
N LYS A 97 7.39 10.53 -5.60
CA LYS A 97 8.48 10.28 -6.53
C LYS A 97 9.75 11.03 -6.15
N ASP A 98 10.84 10.26 -6.06
CA ASP A 98 12.19 10.67 -5.71
C ASP A 98 12.31 11.37 -4.33
N GLY A 99 11.30 11.22 -3.47
CA GLY A 99 11.23 11.95 -2.21
C GLY A 99 10.90 13.43 -2.34
N ASP A 100 10.35 13.87 -3.48
CA ASP A 100 10.14 15.29 -3.75
C ASP A 100 9.08 15.90 -2.79
N ALA A 101 9.59 16.63 -1.80
CA ALA A 101 8.83 17.35 -0.79
C ALA A 101 7.93 18.47 -1.34
N GLN A 102 8.23 18.99 -2.54
CA GLN A 102 7.54 20.14 -3.15
C GLN A 102 6.45 19.74 -4.13
N SER A 103 6.37 18.46 -4.50
CA SER A 103 5.31 18.01 -5.40
C SER A 103 3.92 18.30 -4.83
N PRO A 104 3.01 18.88 -5.63
CA PRO A 104 1.63 19.08 -5.22
C PRO A 104 0.83 17.78 -5.20
N GLU A 105 1.34 16.72 -5.84
CA GLU A 105 0.74 15.39 -5.82
C GLU A 105 1.59 14.46 -4.95
N TYR A 106 0.97 13.69 -4.07
CA TYR A 106 1.65 12.83 -3.10
C TYR A 106 0.72 11.80 -2.47
N PHE A 107 1.31 10.81 -1.81
CA PHE A 107 0.59 9.92 -0.92
C PHE A 107 0.86 10.27 0.55
N LEU A 108 -0.16 10.16 1.41
CA LEU A 108 0.00 10.17 2.87
C LEU A 108 -0.35 8.80 3.45
N VAL A 109 0.50 8.29 4.33
CA VAL A 109 0.26 7.05 5.08
C VAL A 109 0.04 7.38 6.56
N GLU A 110 -1.08 6.93 7.10
CA GLU A 110 -1.40 7.03 8.54
C GLU A 110 -1.87 5.69 9.08
N ASN A 111 -1.53 5.38 10.34
CA ASN A 111 -2.09 4.23 11.06
C ASN A 111 -3.27 4.71 11.90
N ARG A 112 -4.48 4.16 11.71
CA ARG A 112 -5.65 4.45 12.52
C ARG A 112 -6.23 3.21 13.18
N GLN A 113 -6.44 3.31 14.49
CA GLN A 113 -7.15 2.28 15.25
C GLN A 113 -8.52 2.76 15.73
N MET A 114 -9.48 1.85 15.80
CA MET A 114 -10.84 2.11 16.32
C MET A 114 -10.83 2.24 17.85
N THR A 115 -10.23 3.31 18.35
CA THR A 115 -10.16 3.63 19.77
C THR A 115 -10.47 5.11 20.00
N GLY A 116 -10.95 5.47 21.19
CA GLY A 116 -11.27 6.85 21.52
C GLY A 116 -12.30 7.45 20.54
N SER A 117 -12.01 8.62 19.97
CA SER A 117 -12.89 9.28 19.00
C SER A 117 -13.13 8.50 17.70
N ASP A 118 -12.30 7.49 17.41
CA ASP A 118 -12.36 6.70 16.19
C ASP A 118 -13.07 5.35 16.39
N GLU A 119 -13.69 5.10 17.55
CA GLU A 119 -14.27 3.79 17.91
C GLU A 119 -15.37 3.29 16.95
N PHE A 120 -16.04 4.20 16.23
CA PHE A 120 -17.11 3.90 15.27
C PHE A 120 -16.65 3.96 13.81
N LEU A 121 -15.35 4.05 13.54
CA LEU A 121 -14.86 3.96 12.17
C LEU A 121 -15.20 2.57 11.57
N PRO A 122 -15.45 2.50 10.26
CA PRO A 122 -15.80 1.24 9.60
C PRO A 122 -14.63 0.23 9.56
N GLY A 123 -13.39 0.69 9.69
CA GLY A 123 -12.19 -0.13 9.63
C GLY A 123 -11.02 0.42 10.45
N LYS A 124 -9.95 -0.38 10.55
CA LYS A 124 -8.71 -0.07 11.28
C LYS A 124 -7.49 -0.60 10.52
N GLY A 125 -6.37 0.09 10.64
CA GLY A 125 -5.12 -0.26 9.97
C GLY A 125 -4.49 0.97 9.34
N LEU A 126 -3.74 0.77 8.26
CA LEU A 126 -3.17 1.86 7.48
C LEU A 126 -4.20 2.43 6.53
N LEU A 127 -4.29 3.75 6.49
CA LEU A 127 -4.96 4.50 5.43
C LEU A 127 -3.91 5.13 4.54
N ILE A 128 -4.07 4.95 3.23
CA ILE A 128 -3.21 5.57 2.22
C ILE A 128 -4.07 6.57 1.45
N TRP A 129 -3.70 7.84 1.51
CA TRP A 129 -4.40 8.93 0.86
C TRP A 129 -3.61 9.39 -0.36
N HIS A 130 -4.24 9.54 -1.52
CA HIS A 130 -3.66 10.21 -2.69
C HIS A 130 -4.18 11.64 -2.72
N ILE A 131 -3.27 12.59 -2.68
CA ILE A 131 -3.57 14.02 -2.63
C ILE A 131 -3.00 14.68 -3.88
N ASP A 132 -3.75 15.62 -4.44
CA ASP A 132 -3.26 16.55 -5.46
C ASP A 132 -3.72 17.98 -5.16
N ASP A 133 -2.82 18.78 -4.56
CA ASP A 133 -3.08 20.16 -4.15
C ASP A 133 -3.25 21.13 -5.33
N ARG A 134 -3.07 20.68 -6.59
CA ARG A 134 -3.49 21.45 -7.78
C ARG A 134 -5.01 21.45 -7.93
N VAL A 135 -5.69 20.44 -7.38
CA VAL A 135 -7.14 20.30 -7.41
C VAL A 135 -7.72 20.92 -6.15
N GLY A 136 -8.67 21.85 -6.31
CA GLY A 136 -9.25 22.59 -5.18
C GLY A 136 -10.52 21.98 -4.57
N SER A 137 -10.97 20.82 -5.04
CA SER A 137 -12.21 20.16 -4.58
C SER A 137 -12.21 18.65 -4.90
N ASN A 138 -13.14 17.90 -4.28
CA ASN A 138 -13.37 16.48 -4.58
C ASN A 138 -14.51 16.27 -5.59
N ALA A 139 -14.81 17.27 -6.43
CA ALA A 139 -15.97 17.23 -7.33
C ALA A 139 -15.75 16.37 -8.59
N ASP A 140 -14.50 16.09 -8.97
CA ASP A 140 -14.17 15.15 -10.04
C ASP A 140 -13.84 13.79 -9.43
N GLU A 141 -14.68 12.79 -9.68
CA GLU A 141 -14.51 11.45 -9.13
C GLU A 141 -13.33 10.67 -9.76
N ASN A 142 -12.77 11.16 -10.86
CA ASN A 142 -11.59 10.58 -11.51
C ASN A 142 -10.29 11.26 -11.09
N HIS A 143 -10.35 12.52 -10.64
CA HIS A 143 -9.21 13.29 -10.15
C HIS A 143 -9.61 14.19 -8.98
N PRO A 144 -9.98 13.62 -7.81
CA PRO A 144 -10.33 14.40 -6.62
C PRO A 144 -9.10 15.04 -5.98
N TRP A 145 -9.30 16.09 -5.19
CA TRP A 145 -8.24 16.68 -4.36
C TRP A 145 -7.67 15.68 -3.35
N VAL A 146 -8.53 14.91 -2.69
CA VAL A 146 -8.14 13.89 -1.70
C VAL A 146 -8.92 12.61 -1.96
N LYS A 147 -8.20 11.52 -2.21
CA LYS A 147 -8.74 10.16 -2.40
C LYS A 147 -8.21 9.21 -1.34
N LEU A 148 -9.08 8.41 -0.74
CA LEU A 148 -8.66 7.22 -0.01
C LEU A 148 -8.38 6.10 -1.02
N MET A 149 -7.18 5.52 -0.96
CA MET A 149 -6.84 4.33 -1.72
C MET A 149 -7.39 3.12 -0.97
N GLN A 150 -8.59 2.69 -1.34
CA GLN A 150 -9.34 1.63 -0.65
C GLN A 150 -8.67 0.28 -0.87
N ALA A 151 -8.24 -0.40 0.19
CA ALA A 151 -7.37 -1.57 0.10
C ALA A 151 -7.98 -2.74 -0.69
N ASP A 152 -9.31 -2.88 -0.70
CA ASP A 152 -10.03 -3.89 -1.48
C ASP A 152 -10.08 -3.61 -3.00
N GLY A 153 -9.72 -2.40 -3.43
CA GLY A 153 -9.77 -1.98 -4.83
C GLY A 153 -11.18 -1.80 -5.41
N LEU A 154 -12.23 -1.74 -4.57
CA LEU A 154 -13.62 -1.60 -5.02
C LEU A 154 -13.99 -0.15 -5.41
N ASP A 155 -13.23 0.83 -4.90
CA ASP A 155 -13.47 2.27 -5.13
C ASP A 155 -14.92 2.69 -4.83
N GLN A 156 -15.55 2.06 -3.84
CA GLN A 156 -16.98 2.22 -3.51
C GLN A 156 -17.32 3.61 -2.95
N LEU A 157 -16.35 4.30 -2.32
CA LEU A 157 -16.52 5.69 -1.89
C LEU A 157 -16.74 6.65 -3.08
N LYS A 158 -16.25 6.28 -4.27
CA LYS A 158 -16.46 7.06 -5.50
C LYS A 158 -17.92 7.05 -5.95
N GLN A 159 -18.62 5.93 -5.74
CA GLN A 159 -19.96 5.70 -6.29
C GLN A 159 -21.08 6.18 -5.36
N ASN A 160 -20.74 6.86 -4.25
CA ASN A 160 -21.67 7.28 -3.19
C ASN A 160 -22.55 6.11 -2.68
N PHE A 161 -22.03 4.88 -2.76
CA PHE A 161 -22.78 3.66 -2.46
C PHE A 161 -22.72 3.30 -0.97
N ALA A 162 -21.63 3.67 -0.29
CA ALA A 162 -21.38 3.37 1.12
C ALA A 162 -20.55 4.47 1.81
N ARG A 163 -20.54 4.47 3.15
CA ARG A 163 -19.71 5.36 3.99
C ARG A 163 -18.32 4.77 4.30
N GLY A 164 -17.91 3.77 3.54
CA GLY A 164 -16.73 2.94 3.74
C GLY A 164 -16.99 1.69 4.57
N ASP A 165 -16.06 0.73 4.50
CA ASP A 165 -16.10 -0.55 5.22
C ASP A 165 -14.70 -0.97 5.74
N ASP A 166 -14.60 -2.17 6.31
CA ASP A 166 -13.35 -2.71 6.86
C ASP A 166 -12.37 -3.23 5.78
N GLY A 167 -12.78 -3.24 4.51
CA GLY A 167 -11.95 -3.50 3.33
C GLY A 167 -11.23 -2.26 2.79
N ASP A 168 -11.61 -1.06 3.22
CA ASP A 168 -10.97 0.19 2.75
C ASP A 168 -9.58 0.43 3.36
N SER A 169 -9.36 -0.01 4.60
CA SER A 169 -8.07 0.11 5.31
C SER A 169 -7.13 -1.05 5.01
N TYR A 170 -5.82 -0.83 5.02
CA TYR A 170 -4.82 -1.90 4.88
C TYR A 170 -4.43 -2.51 6.25
N PRO A 171 -4.35 -3.84 6.40
CA PRO A 171 -4.67 -4.83 5.38
C PRO A 171 -6.18 -5.12 5.26
N GLY A 172 -6.98 -4.66 6.23
CA GLY A 172 -8.44 -4.73 6.18
C GLY A 172 -8.99 -6.15 6.17
N HIS A 173 -10.27 -6.30 5.84
CA HIS A 173 -10.93 -7.59 5.71
C HIS A 173 -10.39 -8.42 4.53
N THR A 174 -9.91 -7.76 3.48
CA THR A 174 -9.37 -8.43 2.29
C THR A 174 -7.93 -8.93 2.46
N ASP A 175 -7.31 -8.62 3.60
CA ASP A 175 -5.92 -8.87 3.90
C ASP A 175 -4.94 -8.36 2.83
N ASN A 176 -5.26 -7.22 2.21
CA ASN A 176 -4.36 -6.62 1.22
C ASN A 176 -3.14 -6.02 1.92
N ARG A 177 -1.97 -6.63 1.75
CA ARG A 177 -0.72 -6.19 2.39
C ARG A 177 0.21 -5.37 1.49
N LYS A 178 -0.27 -4.91 0.33
CA LYS A 178 0.56 -4.23 -0.68
C LYS A 178 -0.16 -3.10 -1.42
N PHE A 179 0.52 -1.96 -1.51
CA PHE A 179 0.17 -0.84 -2.37
C PHE A 179 1.38 -0.48 -3.24
N SER A 180 1.23 -0.43 -4.57
CA SER A 180 2.33 -0.24 -5.53
C SER A 180 1.80 0.18 -6.92
N ALA A 181 2.68 0.46 -7.87
CA ALA A 181 2.28 0.83 -9.23
C ALA A 181 1.57 -0.30 -10.01
N LEU A 182 1.66 -1.55 -9.51
CA LEU A 182 1.06 -2.75 -10.11
C LEU A 182 -0.17 -3.27 -9.36
N SER A 183 -0.49 -2.75 -8.16
CA SER A 183 -1.64 -3.20 -7.37
C SER A 183 -2.95 -2.55 -7.83
N ASN A 184 -4.08 -3.00 -7.28
CA ASN A 184 -5.33 -2.27 -7.33
C ASN A 184 -5.80 -2.02 -5.88
N PRO A 185 -5.91 -0.76 -5.42
CA PRO A 185 -5.55 0.47 -6.12
C PRO A 185 -4.05 0.58 -6.39
N ASN A 186 -3.65 1.38 -7.39
CA ASN A 186 -2.24 1.58 -7.76
C ASN A 186 -1.71 2.93 -7.26
N SER A 187 -0.39 3.05 -7.18
CA SER A 187 0.33 4.25 -6.75
C SER A 187 0.80 5.16 -7.88
N LYS A 188 0.27 5.02 -9.09
CA LYS A 188 0.64 5.91 -10.20
C LYS A 188 0.11 7.31 -9.95
N SER A 189 0.76 8.29 -10.59
CA SER A 189 0.21 9.63 -10.65
C SER A 189 -1.12 9.66 -11.41
N TYR A 190 -1.91 10.71 -11.23
CA TYR A 190 -3.10 10.95 -12.05
C TYR A 190 -2.78 11.09 -13.55
N GLY A 191 -1.54 11.42 -13.90
CA GLY A 191 -1.03 11.39 -15.28
C GLY A 191 -0.73 9.99 -15.82
N GLY A 192 -0.80 8.94 -15.00
CA GLY A 192 -0.53 7.55 -15.37
C GLY A 192 0.94 7.12 -15.25
N GLU A 193 1.83 8.05 -14.88
CA GLU A 193 3.26 7.82 -14.70
C GLU A 193 3.56 7.07 -13.41
N ASP A 194 4.63 6.27 -13.43
CA ASP A 194 5.15 5.61 -12.24
C ASP A 194 5.77 6.64 -11.26
N THR A 195 5.38 6.52 -10.00
CA THR A 195 5.85 7.37 -8.90
C THR A 195 6.93 6.67 -8.07
N PHE A 196 7.17 5.38 -8.32
CA PHE A 196 7.96 4.48 -7.47
C PHE A 196 7.42 4.30 -6.05
N VAL A 197 6.27 4.89 -5.72
CA VAL A 197 5.70 4.78 -4.39
C VAL A 197 5.19 3.36 -4.18
N SER A 198 5.64 2.72 -3.10
CA SER A 198 5.00 1.50 -2.61
C SER A 198 4.99 1.45 -1.09
N VAL A 199 3.98 0.74 -0.57
CA VAL A 199 3.85 0.37 0.84
C VAL A 199 3.64 -1.15 0.86
N THR A 200 4.61 -1.88 1.40
CA THR A 200 4.65 -3.36 1.36
C THR A 200 4.89 -3.94 2.74
N ASP A 201 4.72 -5.25 2.87
CA ASP A 201 4.90 -5.97 4.14
C ASP A 201 4.03 -5.39 5.27
N ILE A 202 2.81 -4.95 4.91
CA ILE A 202 1.85 -4.38 5.85
C ILE A 202 1.39 -5.48 6.82
N PRO A 203 1.62 -5.34 8.14
CA PRO A 203 1.25 -6.37 9.12
C PRO A 203 -0.26 -6.33 9.41
N LEU A 204 -0.76 -7.31 10.19
CA LEU A 204 -2.11 -7.22 10.74
C LEU A 204 -2.28 -5.92 11.55
N SER A 205 -3.47 -5.32 11.48
CA SER A 205 -3.74 -4.04 12.15
C SER A 205 -3.45 -4.11 13.64
N SER A 206 -2.62 -3.19 14.12
CA SER A 206 -2.28 -3.04 15.53
C SER A 206 -1.93 -1.58 15.85
N SER A 207 -1.82 -1.27 17.15
CA SER A 207 -1.50 0.08 17.62
C SER A 207 -0.11 0.59 17.19
N THR A 208 0.78 -0.31 16.73
CA THR A 208 2.09 0.03 16.15
C THR A 208 2.39 -0.93 15.01
N MET A 209 2.51 -0.41 13.80
CA MET A 209 2.73 -1.19 12.58
C MET A 209 4.08 -0.81 11.97
N THR A 210 4.88 -1.81 11.61
CA THR A 210 6.11 -1.64 10.83
C THR A 210 5.90 -2.23 9.46
N PHE A 211 6.21 -1.46 8.42
CA PHE A 211 6.03 -1.81 7.02
C PHE A 211 7.11 -1.13 6.18
N ASP A 212 7.25 -1.57 4.95
CA ASP A 212 8.30 -1.10 4.04
C ASP A 212 7.75 -0.04 3.09
N ILE A 213 8.54 1.02 2.86
CA ILE A 213 8.20 2.08 1.91
C ILE A 213 9.24 2.27 0.82
N THR A 214 8.75 2.64 -0.36
CA THR A 214 9.56 3.07 -1.51
C THR A 214 9.09 4.44 -1.98
N VAL A 215 10.03 5.29 -2.38
CA VAL A 215 9.84 6.60 -3.01
C VAL A 215 10.80 6.85 -4.19
N LYS A 216 11.89 6.09 -4.33
CA LYS A 216 12.92 6.23 -5.38
C LYS A 216 13.03 5.01 -6.28
N GLU A 217 13.33 5.25 -7.55
CA GLU A 217 13.76 4.20 -8.49
C GLU A 217 15.09 3.61 -8.03
N GLY A 218 15.15 2.30 -7.84
CA GLY A 218 16.42 1.60 -7.60
C GLY A 218 17.20 2.04 -6.36
N ASP A 219 16.62 1.81 -5.18
CA ASP A 219 17.30 1.33 -3.96
C ASP A 219 16.18 1.10 -2.95
N GLN A 220 15.33 0.10 -3.22
CA GLN A 220 14.09 -0.26 -2.50
C GLN A 220 14.31 -0.41 -0.98
N PRO A 221 13.27 -0.34 -0.13
CA PRO A 221 13.47 -0.72 1.27
C PRO A 221 14.11 -2.11 1.23
N PRO A 222 15.09 -2.38 2.11
CA PRO A 222 15.78 -3.64 2.02
C PRO A 222 14.73 -4.75 2.12
N THR A 223 14.43 -5.41 0.99
CA THR A 223 13.94 -6.77 1.06
C THR A 223 15.15 -7.59 1.49
N ASP A 224 15.59 -7.43 2.73
CA ASP A 224 16.64 -8.23 3.39
C ASP A 224 16.25 -9.73 3.40
N LYS A 225 15.09 -10.08 2.83
CA LYS A 225 14.58 -11.43 2.65
C LYS A 225 15.50 -12.30 1.78
N PHE A 226 15.97 -11.81 0.62
CA PHE A 226 16.77 -12.60 -0.33
C PHE A 226 17.90 -11.80 -0.98
N ASP A 227 19.13 -12.31 -0.88
CA ASP A 227 20.33 -11.77 -1.53
C ASP A 227 20.30 -12.13 -3.04
N PRO A 228 20.28 -11.14 -3.95
CA PRO A 228 20.26 -11.40 -5.40
C PRO A 228 21.54 -12.08 -5.92
N LYS A 229 22.60 -12.13 -5.12
CA LYS A 229 23.85 -12.84 -5.39
C LYS A 229 23.89 -14.23 -4.77
N MET A 230 22.75 -14.78 -4.37
CA MET A 230 22.61 -16.15 -3.88
C MET A 230 21.72 -16.99 -4.80
N TRP A 231 22.10 -18.26 -4.95
CA TRP A 231 21.24 -19.29 -5.50
C TRP A 231 20.31 -19.83 -4.41
N TYR A 232 19.03 -19.96 -4.73
CA TYR A 232 17.99 -20.47 -3.85
C TYR A 232 17.37 -21.77 -4.37
N ARG A 233 16.89 -22.59 -3.44
CA ARG A 233 16.07 -23.77 -3.70
C ARG A 233 14.64 -23.51 -3.24
N LEU A 234 13.69 -23.75 -4.14
CA LEU A 234 12.26 -23.57 -3.88
C LEU A 234 11.62 -24.94 -3.69
N LYS A 235 11.02 -25.21 -2.54
CA LYS A 235 10.30 -26.46 -2.24
C LYS A 235 8.90 -26.12 -1.79
N ASN A 236 7.91 -26.91 -2.17
CA ASN A 236 6.60 -26.80 -1.55
C ASN A 236 6.54 -27.64 -0.25
N THR A 237 5.56 -27.41 0.62
CA THR A 237 5.40 -28.19 1.85
C THR A 237 4.63 -29.49 1.66
N PHE A 238 4.24 -29.84 0.43
CA PHE A 238 3.65 -31.14 0.11
C PHE A 238 4.70 -32.27 0.13
N GLN A 239 5.87 -32.06 -0.47
CA GLN A 239 6.99 -33.03 -0.47
C GLN A 239 8.37 -32.37 -0.22
N PRO A 240 8.53 -31.57 0.86
CA PRO A 240 9.68 -30.70 1.07
C PRO A 240 11.00 -31.44 1.27
N ALA A 241 10.95 -32.69 1.74
CA ALA A 241 12.14 -33.49 2.00
C ALA A 241 12.75 -34.09 0.72
N THR A 242 11.95 -34.27 -0.32
CA THR A 242 12.34 -35.08 -1.49
C THR A 242 12.31 -34.30 -2.79
N HIS A 243 11.46 -33.27 -2.92
CA HIS A 243 11.26 -32.58 -4.19
C HIS A 243 11.39 -31.07 -4.10
N CYS A 244 11.91 -30.45 -5.16
CA CYS A 244 11.98 -29.02 -5.34
C CYS A 244 11.62 -28.62 -6.76
N LEU A 245 11.36 -27.33 -6.97
CA LEU A 245 11.06 -26.76 -8.27
C LEU A 245 12.27 -26.85 -9.20
N ASP A 246 12.06 -27.41 -10.38
CA ASP A 246 13.09 -27.65 -11.38
C ASP A 246 12.59 -27.26 -12.77
N VAL A 247 13.54 -27.00 -13.67
CA VAL A 247 13.26 -26.85 -15.10
C VAL A 247 13.41 -28.22 -15.75
N VAL A 248 12.39 -28.62 -16.51
CA VAL A 248 12.42 -29.86 -17.28
C VAL A 248 13.56 -29.82 -18.30
N ASN A 249 14.53 -30.70 -18.15
CA ASN A 249 15.60 -30.88 -19.13
C ASN A 249 15.10 -31.70 -20.33
N ASP A 250 14.35 -31.05 -21.22
CA ASP A 250 13.82 -31.64 -22.47
C ASP A 250 14.74 -31.43 -23.68
N ASN A 251 15.66 -30.47 -23.63
CA ASN A 251 16.64 -30.22 -24.70
C ASN A 251 17.86 -29.37 -24.24
N GLY A 252 18.40 -29.62 -23.05
CA GLY A 252 19.52 -28.84 -22.52
C GLY A 252 19.20 -27.33 -22.45
N THR A 253 20.15 -26.48 -22.84
CA THR A 253 19.97 -25.02 -22.87
C THR A 253 18.92 -24.54 -23.89
N SER A 254 18.54 -25.40 -24.83
CA SER A 254 17.43 -25.17 -25.78
C SER A 254 16.09 -25.68 -25.27
N SER A 255 15.98 -25.92 -23.96
CA SER A 255 14.73 -26.34 -23.32
C SER A 255 13.58 -25.39 -23.65
N LYS A 256 12.37 -25.95 -23.68
CA LYS A 256 11.13 -25.16 -23.75
C LYS A 256 10.89 -24.36 -22.48
N GLY A 257 11.55 -24.68 -21.37
CA GLY A 257 11.47 -23.95 -20.11
C GLY A 257 10.33 -24.39 -19.19
N PHE A 258 9.69 -25.53 -19.45
CA PHE A 258 8.64 -26.06 -18.58
C PHE A 258 9.18 -26.41 -17.19
N LEU A 259 8.32 -26.32 -16.18
CA LEU A 259 8.66 -26.60 -14.80
C LEU A 259 8.12 -27.95 -14.34
N ASN A 260 8.80 -28.54 -13.36
CA ASN A 260 8.28 -29.67 -12.60
C ASN A 260 8.76 -29.66 -11.14
N MET A 261 8.10 -30.45 -10.29
CA MET A 261 8.69 -30.87 -9.02
C MET A 261 9.55 -32.11 -9.26
N ALA A 262 10.86 -31.97 -9.02
CA ALA A 262 11.85 -33.03 -9.26
C ALA A 262 12.61 -33.37 -7.98
N ALA A 263 13.24 -34.54 -7.95
CA ALA A 263 14.05 -34.97 -6.82
C ALA A 263 15.13 -33.92 -6.49
N THR A 264 15.23 -33.56 -5.21
CA THR A 264 16.16 -32.53 -4.75
C THR A 264 17.60 -32.99 -4.96
N GLY A 265 18.41 -32.13 -5.60
CA GLY A 265 19.82 -32.40 -5.83
C GLY A 265 20.60 -31.13 -6.15
N ASN A 266 21.80 -31.31 -6.68
CA ASN A 266 22.67 -30.23 -7.15
C ASN A 266 22.55 -30.08 -8.67
N PHE A 267 21.34 -29.77 -9.15
CA PHE A 267 21.05 -29.61 -10.57
C PHE A 267 20.88 -28.13 -10.90
N SER A 268 21.39 -27.69 -12.05
CA SER A 268 21.34 -26.27 -12.44
C SER A 268 19.92 -25.76 -12.66
N GLY A 269 18.95 -26.63 -12.96
CA GLY A 269 17.54 -26.24 -13.07
C GLY A 269 16.87 -25.95 -11.73
N GLN A 270 17.50 -26.37 -10.62
CA GLN A 270 17.03 -26.19 -9.24
C GLN A 270 17.71 -25.01 -8.52
N HIS A 271 18.64 -24.32 -9.18
CA HIS A 271 19.30 -23.12 -8.66
C HIS A 271 18.57 -21.89 -9.18
N TRP A 272 17.78 -21.27 -8.30
CA TRP A 272 16.94 -20.12 -8.63
C TRP A 272 17.58 -18.83 -8.12
N GLN A 273 17.79 -17.85 -9.00
CA GLN A 273 18.11 -16.49 -8.62
C GLN A 273 16.80 -15.74 -8.41
N LEU A 274 16.67 -15.08 -7.26
CA LEU A 274 15.56 -14.18 -6.94
C LEU A 274 16.07 -12.76 -7.15
N LYS A 275 15.93 -12.24 -8.37
CA LYS A 275 16.42 -10.91 -8.73
C LYS A 275 15.32 -9.87 -8.48
N PRO A 276 15.47 -8.94 -7.53
CA PRO A 276 14.46 -7.92 -7.27
C PRO A 276 14.38 -6.94 -8.45
N ASN A 277 13.16 -6.48 -8.76
CA ASN A 277 12.87 -5.60 -9.88
C ASN A 277 12.82 -4.12 -9.51
N GLY A 278 12.83 -3.80 -8.23
CA GLY A 278 12.69 -2.42 -7.79
C GLY A 278 11.24 -1.97 -7.54
N ASP A 279 10.26 -2.87 -7.58
CA ASP A 279 8.81 -2.56 -7.39
C ASP A 279 8.12 -3.55 -6.43
N GLY A 280 8.92 -4.20 -5.57
CA GLY A 280 8.47 -5.29 -4.69
C GLY A 280 8.11 -6.57 -5.45
N THR A 281 8.52 -6.71 -6.72
CA THR A 281 8.46 -7.95 -7.49
C THR A 281 9.87 -8.47 -7.80
N TYR A 282 9.94 -9.73 -8.26
CA TYR A 282 11.16 -10.45 -8.56
C TYR A 282 11.09 -11.02 -9.98
N PHE A 283 12.23 -11.02 -10.68
CA PHE A 283 12.51 -11.97 -11.74
C PHE A 283 13.11 -13.23 -11.16
N LEU A 284 12.54 -14.38 -11.53
CA LEU A 284 13.07 -15.69 -11.17
C LEU A 284 13.80 -16.28 -12.36
N ARG A 285 15.08 -16.60 -12.18
CA ARG A 285 15.97 -17.14 -13.22
C ARG A 285 16.61 -18.41 -12.73
N THR A 286 17.01 -19.29 -13.64
CA THR A 286 17.72 -20.53 -13.27
C THR A 286 19.11 -20.58 -13.87
N LEU A 287 20.04 -21.19 -13.14
CA LEU A 287 21.38 -21.45 -13.66
C LEU A 287 21.35 -22.25 -14.97
N PHE A 288 20.39 -23.16 -15.13
CA PHE A 288 20.28 -24.03 -16.31
C PHE A 288 20.05 -23.28 -17.63
N LEU A 289 19.20 -22.26 -17.61
CA LEU A 289 18.77 -21.56 -18.83
C LEU A 289 19.42 -20.19 -19.02
N GLY A 290 20.27 -19.76 -18.09
CA GLY A 290 20.97 -18.49 -18.20
C GLY A 290 20.12 -17.29 -17.77
N SER A 291 20.75 -16.13 -17.71
CA SER A 291 20.12 -14.87 -17.29
C SER A 291 19.22 -14.24 -18.36
N ASP A 292 19.29 -14.74 -19.60
CA ASP A 292 18.45 -14.33 -20.73
C ASP A 292 17.05 -14.96 -20.72
N LYS A 293 16.80 -15.93 -19.82
CA LYS A 293 15.47 -16.51 -19.61
C LYS A 293 15.04 -16.34 -18.16
N GLN A 294 13.79 -15.96 -17.98
CA GLN A 294 13.19 -15.79 -16.67
C GLN A 294 11.76 -16.30 -16.65
N LEU A 295 11.30 -16.62 -15.44
CA LEU A 295 10.02 -17.25 -15.21
C LEU A 295 8.92 -16.27 -15.54
N GLY A 296 7.97 -16.70 -16.34
CA GLY A 296 6.69 -16.01 -16.45
C GLY A 296 5.54 -16.98 -16.66
N VAL A 297 4.37 -16.40 -16.85
CA VAL A 297 3.14 -17.14 -17.16
C VAL A 297 2.86 -16.99 -18.65
N GLN A 298 2.32 -18.02 -19.29
CA GLN A 298 1.86 -17.96 -20.68
C GLN A 298 0.53 -17.19 -20.82
N SER A 299 0.14 -16.87 -22.05
CA SER A 299 -1.11 -16.15 -22.35
C SER A 299 -2.38 -16.89 -21.89
N ASP A 300 -2.29 -18.18 -21.59
CA ASP A 300 -3.38 -18.95 -20.99
C ASP A 300 -3.63 -18.60 -19.51
N LYS A 301 -2.77 -17.73 -18.93
CA LYS A 301 -2.79 -17.29 -17.54
C LYS A 301 -2.62 -18.45 -16.52
N LYS A 302 -2.25 -19.66 -16.96
CA LYS A 302 -2.20 -20.87 -16.13
C LYS A 302 -0.87 -21.61 -16.16
N THR A 303 -0.09 -21.45 -17.22
CA THR A 303 1.11 -22.24 -17.46
C THR A 303 2.38 -21.43 -17.13
N PRO A 304 3.08 -21.72 -16.01
CA PRO A 304 4.36 -21.12 -15.70
C PRO A 304 5.49 -21.74 -16.54
N ILE A 305 6.37 -20.91 -17.10
CA ILE A 305 7.45 -21.32 -18.00
C ILE A 305 8.62 -20.33 -17.99
N LEU A 306 9.86 -20.80 -18.17
CA LEU A 306 11.02 -19.95 -18.46
C LEU A 306 10.94 -19.47 -19.91
N GLN A 307 10.92 -18.16 -20.10
CA GLN A 307 10.79 -17.49 -21.39
C GLN A 307 11.85 -16.38 -21.53
N PRO A 308 12.13 -15.88 -22.75
CA PRO A 308 13.09 -14.79 -22.94
C PRO A 308 12.78 -13.61 -22.01
N ALA A 309 13.82 -13.08 -21.38
CA ALA A 309 13.71 -11.97 -20.45
C ALA A 309 13.13 -10.74 -21.15
N ASN A 310 12.03 -10.24 -20.60
CA ASN A 310 11.35 -9.05 -21.08
C ASN A 310 10.91 -8.22 -19.87
N SER A 311 11.67 -7.16 -19.61
CA SER A 311 11.45 -6.22 -18.51
C SER A 311 10.21 -5.34 -18.65
N SER A 312 9.35 -5.57 -19.64
CA SER A 312 8.04 -4.90 -19.76
C SER A 312 6.89 -5.91 -19.71
N ALA A 313 7.18 -7.22 -19.70
CA ALA A 313 6.16 -8.25 -19.68
C ALA A 313 5.67 -8.49 -18.24
N LYS A 314 4.49 -7.95 -17.91
CA LYS A 314 3.86 -8.13 -16.58
C LYS A 314 3.77 -9.58 -16.12
N GLY A 315 3.60 -10.51 -17.06
CA GLY A 315 3.59 -11.95 -16.80
C GLY A 315 4.92 -12.51 -16.26
N GLN A 316 6.00 -11.73 -16.20
CA GLN A 316 7.31 -12.13 -15.66
C GLN A 316 7.59 -11.52 -14.28
N TYR A 317 6.69 -10.70 -13.73
CA TYR A 317 6.83 -10.13 -12.39
C TYR A 317 6.22 -11.05 -11.34
N TRP A 318 7.03 -11.41 -10.34
CA TRP A 318 6.59 -12.29 -9.25
C TRP A 318 6.63 -11.57 -7.92
N THR A 319 5.53 -11.58 -7.18
CA THR A 319 5.54 -11.19 -5.77
C THR A 319 5.88 -12.42 -4.93
N ILE A 320 6.82 -12.29 -3.99
CA ILE A 320 7.15 -13.33 -3.02
C ILE A 320 6.70 -12.84 -1.64
N GLY A 321 5.54 -13.30 -1.18
CA GLY A 321 4.91 -12.88 0.07
C GLY A 321 4.93 -13.97 1.13
N GLN A 322 4.79 -13.61 2.41
CA GLN A 322 4.58 -14.59 3.48
C GLN A 322 3.09 -14.91 3.57
N TRP A 323 2.75 -16.15 3.91
CA TRP A 323 1.37 -16.47 4.28
C TRP A 323 1.02 -15.86 5.65
N ASP A 324 -0.25 -15.49 5.86
CA ASP A 324 -0.78 -14.82 7.07
C ASP A 324 -0.69 -15.64 8.38
N HIS A 325 -0.09 -16.83 8.31
CA HIS A 325 0.44 -17.55 9.46
C HIS A 325 1.96 -17.31 9.55
N PRO A 326 2.43 -16.16 10.12
CA PRO A 326 3.85 -15.80 10.19
C PRO A 326 4.72 -16.76 11.02
N GLN A 327 4.17 -17.85 11.54
CA GLN A 327 4.88 -18.85 12.37
C GLN A 327 5.37 -20.07 11.59
N ASP A 328 4.93 -20.31 10.35
CA ASP A 328 5.40 -21.48 9.57
C ASP A 328 6.61 -21.21 8.66
N GLY A 329 6.99 -19.93 8.49
CA GLY A 329 8.14 -19.53 7.69
C GLY A 329 7.99 -19.83 6.19
N THR A 330 6.77 -20.04 5.70
CA THR A 330 6.50 -20.34 4.29
C THR A 330 6.10 -19.10 3.49
N TRP A 331 6.42 -19.16 2.20
CA TRP A 331 6.19 -18.13 1.22
C TRP A 331 5.11 -18.55 0.22
N HIS A 332 4.52 -17.58 -0.45
CA HIS A 332 3.81 -17.78 -1.69
C HIS A 332 4.49 -17.03 -2.83
N LEU A 333 4.38 -17.59 -4.04
CA LEU A 333 4.83 -16.95 -5.26
C LEU A 333 3.59 -16.58 -6.07
N GLU A 334 3.38 -15.30 -6.27
CA GLU A 334 2.20 -14.73 -6.90
C GLU A 334 2.58 -14.03 -8.21
N ASN A 335 1.71 -14.13 -9.21
CA ASN A 335 1.81 -13.37 -10.44
C ASN A 335 0.51 -12.57 -10.67
N ALA A 336 0.63 -11.25 -10.81
CA ALA A 336 -0.50 -10.32 -10.91
C ALA A 336 -1.02 -10.12 -12.35
N TRP A 337 -0.43 -10.77 -13.37
CA TRP A 337 -0.87 -10.63 -14.77
C TRP A 337 -2.26 -11.23 -15.06
N THR A 338 -2.84 -11.92 -14.08
CA THR A 338 -4.10 -12.64 -14.21
C THR A 338 -5.34 -11.79 -13.94
N GLU A 339 -5.21 -10.48 -13.66
CA GLU A 339 -6.30 -9.56 -13.23
C GLU A 339 -6.98 -9.94 -11.89
N ARG A 340 -6.67 -11.12 -11.38
CA ARG A 340 -6.82 -11.60 -10.00
C ARG A 340 -5.57 -12.39 -9.67
N SER A 341 -4.85 -12.04 -8.61
CA SER A 341 -3.60 -12.71 -8.20
C SER A 341 -3.70 -14.23 -8.24
N GLN A 342 -2.83 -14.88 -9.02
CA GLN A 342 -2.69 -16.33 -9.04
C GLN A 342 -1.35 -16.77 -8.46
N PHE A 343 -1.37 -17.95 -7.86
CA PHE A 343 -0.33 -18.49 -7.00
C PHE A 343 0.31 -19.71 -7.67
N LEU A 344 1.63 -19.80 -7.57
CA LEU A 344 2.38 -20.96 -8.05
C LEU A 344 1.99 -22.19 -7.22
N ASP A 345 1.48 -23.21 -7.90
CA ASP A 345 0.86 -24.38 -7.30
C ASP A 345 1.26 -25.64 -8.07
N THR A 346 1.33 -26.77 -7.37
CA THR A 346 1.60 -28.09 -7.94
C THR A 346 0.41 -29.04 -7.84
N MET A 347 -0.81 -28.53 -7.59
CA MET A 347 -2.14 -29.18 -7.65
C MET A 347 -2.16 -30.72 -7.58
N ASP A 348 -2.80 -31.26 -6.54
CA ASP A 348 -2.77 -32.69 -6.16
C ASP A 348 -1.38 -33.22 -5.77
N GLY A 349 -0.38 -32.33 -5.68
CA GLY A 349 0.97 -32.68 -5.27
C GLY A 349 1.76 -33.47 -6.32
N GLY A 350 1.27 -33.46 -7.56
CA GLY A 350 1.95 -34.05 -8.70
C GLY A 350 3.17 -33.24 -9.14
N PRO A 351 3.92 -33.75 -10.15
CA PRO A 351 5.11 -33.08 -10.65
C PRO A 351 4.79 -31.81 -11.45
N LYS A 352 3.53 -31.59 -11.83
CA LYS A 352 3.14 -30.49 -12.72
C LYS A 352 2.96 -29.19 -11.94
N VAL A 353 3.53 -28.11 -12.45
CA VAL A 353 3.38 -26.77 -11.89
C VAL A 353 2.35 -25.97 -12.70
N SER A 354 1.52 -25.18 -12.03
CA SER A 354 0.44 -24.38 -12.62
C SER A 354 0.12 -23.16 -11.76
N MET A 355 -0.58 -22.17 -12.34
CA MET A 355 -1.11 -21.03 -11.61
C MET A 355 -2.55 -21.29 -11.16
N ASN A 356 -2.87 -21.08 -9.89
CA ASN A 356 -4.21 -21.29 -9.32
C ASN A 356 -4.60 -20.16 -8.34
N GLU A 357 -5.87 -20.09 -7.99
CA GLU A 357 -6.36 -19.16 -6.96
C GLU A 357 -5.73 -19.46 -5.59
N ALA A 358 -5.62 -18.42 -4.77
CA ALA A 358 -5.05 -18.52 -3.42
C ALA A 358 -5.78 -19.58 -2.58
N ASN A 359 -5.01 -20.45 -1.93
CA ASN A 359 -5.53 -21.36 -0.92
C ASN A 359 -4.56 -21.46 0.24
N THR A 360 -4.83 -20.68 1.29
CA THR A 360 -4.02 -20.58 2.51
C THR A 360 -3.83 -21.93 3.22
N GLY A 361 -4.69 -22.92 2.99
CA GLY A 361 -4.60 -24.26 3.59
C GLY A 361 -3.79 -25.28 2.79
N ARG A 362 -3.41 -25.00 1.53
CA ARG A 362 -2.81 -26.02 0.64
C ARG A 362 -1.29 -26.08 0.76
N PRO A 363 -0.71 -27.25 1.11
CA PRO A 363 0.75 -27.44 1.14
C PRO A 363 1.45 -27.24 -0.22
N THR A 364 0.71 -27.37 -1.32
CA THR A 364 1.24 -27.24 -2.69
C THR A 364 1.48 -25.79 -3.13
N GLN A 365 0.94 -24.80 -2.40
CA GLN A 365 1.18 -23.35 -2.61
C GLN A 365 2.07 -22.72 -1.53
N ARG A 366 2.53 -23.52 -0.56
CA ARG A 366 3.36 -23.08 0.56
C ARG A 366 4.79 -23.44 0.26
N TRP A 367 5.63 -22.44 0.05
CA TRP A 367 6.98 -22.60 -0.44
C TRP A 367 8.02 -22.30 0.65
N THR A 368 9.02 -23.15 0.80
CA THR A 368 10.26 -22.81 1.50
C THR A 368 11.30 -22.36 0.46
N ILE A 369 12.03 -21.31 0.80
CA ILE A 369 13.07 -20.70 -0.05
C ILE A 369 14.38 -20.80 0.71
N GLU A 370 15.22 -21.75 0.32
CA GLU A 370 16.45 -22.11 1.03
C GLU A 370 17.67 -21.61 0.25
N ALA A 371 18.54 -20.84 0.90
CA ALA A 371 19.82 -20.45 0.31
C ALA A 371 20.72 -21.68 0.05
N ILE A 372 21.32 -21.76 -1.14
CA ILE A 372 22.23 -22.83 -1.54
C ILE A 372 23.68 -22.36 -1.42
N ARG A 373 24.06 -21.31 -2.17
CA ARG A 373 25.42 -20.73 -2.22
C ARG A 373 25.44 -19.39 -2.98
N PRO A 374 26.54 -18.62 -2.89
CA PRO A 374 26.72 -17.44 -3.74
C PRO A 374 26.78 -17.77 -5.22
N ILE A 375 26.32 -16.82 -6.03
CA ILE A 375 26.42 -16.80 -7.48
C ILE A 375 27.86 -16.40 -7.85
N THR A 376 28.50 -17.25 -8.64
CA THR A 376 29.85 -17.02 -9.17
C THR A 376 29.89 -17.09 -10.70
N GLU A 377 28.78 -17.51 -11.30
CA GLU A 377 28.63 -17.71 -12.73
C GLU A 377 28.50 -16.36 -13.45
N PRO A 378 29.29 -16.12 -14.50
CA PRO A 378 29.23 -14.85 -15.23
C PRO A 378 27.86 -14.68 -15.90
N GLY A 379 27.35 -13.44 -15.86
CA GLY A 379 26.08 -13.08 -16.49
C GLY A 379 24.86 -13.13 -15.57
N PHE A 380 25.00 -13.60 -14.33
CA PHE A 380 23.95 -13.55 -13.31
C PHE A 380 24.11 -12.40 -12.33
#